data_AF-A0A2S1TZN5-F1
#
_entry.id   AF-A0A2S1TZN5-F1
#
_cell.length_a   1.000
_cell.length_b   1.000
_cell.length_c   1.000
_cell.angle_alpha   90.00
_cell.angle_beta   90.00
_cell.angle_gamma   90.00
#
_symmetry.space_group_name_H-M   'P 1'
#
loop_
_entity.id
_entity.type
_entity.pdbx_description
1 polymer ?
#
loop_
_entity_poly.entity_id
_entity_poly.type
_entity_poly.pdbx_seq_one_letter_code
_entity_poly.pdbx_strand_id
1 'polypeptide(L)'
;MAINYIETILLGVGLAMDASAVSAVNGFTEPKMKLLKILFMAFLFGTFQGVMPMIGYAAGTLVVTLFSNIIPFLALILLSYLGGKMIYDGIKGEDEENEEITSGVTMKTLLLQAVATSIDALSIGLLFSEDTVVEAIIQSGIIDIVTFVISVGSFFVGKYFGTFLNDKAQIFGGIILILIGLKIFYEYLRSIV
;
A
#
# COMPACT_ATOMS: atom_id res chain seq x y z
N MET A 1 -15.43 -4.92 -24.78
CA MET A 1 -15.70 -3.47 -24.99
C MET A 1 -14.36 -2.82 -25.27
N ALA A 2 -14.22 -1.84 -26.18
CA ALA A 2 -12.88 -1.30 -26.47
C ALA A 2 -12.23 -0.73 -25.18
N ILE A 3 -11.03 -1.21 -24.84
CA ILE A 3 -10.32 -0.79 -23.61
C ILE A 3 -10.10 0.71 -23.66
N ASN A 4 -10.66 1.43 -22.68
CA ASN A 4 -10.40 2.84 -22.51
C ASN A 4 -9.12 3.05 -21.69
N TYR A 5 -7.98 3.09 -22.39
CA TYR A 5 -6.67 3.23 -21.78
C TYR A 5 -6.54 4.44 -20.84
N ILE A 6 -7.23 5.55 -21.13
CA ILE A 6 -7.19 6.75 -20.29
C ILE A 6 -7.86 6.48 -18.95
N GLU A 7 -9.06 5.88 -18.97
CA GLU A 7 -9.78 5.50 -17.75
C GLU A 7 -9.01 4.47 -16.93
N THR A 8 -8.43 3.45 -17.57
CA THR A 8 -7.63 2.44 -16.88
C THR A 8 -6.39 3.05 -16.20
N ILE A 9 -5.71 4.00 -16.86
CA ILE A 9 -4.57 4.69 -16.26
C ILE A 9 -5.03 5.56 -15.07
N LEU A 10 -6.13 6.30 -15.22
CA LEU A 10 -6.72 7.10 -14.14
C LEU A 10 -7.15 6.23 -12.94
N LEU A 11 -7.75 5.08 -13.19
CA LEU A 11 -8.07 4.08 -12.17
C LEU A 11 -6.80 3.56 -11.49
N GLY A 12 -5.77 3.22 -12.27
CA GLY A 12 -4.47 2.81 -11.74
C GLY A 12 -3.81 3.86 -10.86
N VAL A 13 -3.88 5.14 -11.24
CA VAL A 13 -3.38 6.26 -10.42
C VAL A 13 -4.16 6.38 -9.11
N GLY A 14 -5.49 6.27 -9.16
CA GLY A 14 -6.35 6.32 -7.97
C GLY A 14 -6.04 5.19 -6.99
N LEU A 15 -5.97 3.97 -7.49
CA LEU A 15 -5.62 2.77 -6.73
C LEU A 15 -4.19 2.81 -6.16
N ALA A 16 -3.25 3.38 -6.91
CA ALA A 16 -1.88 3.51 -6.44
C ALA A 16 -1.72 4.48 -5.26
N MET A 17 -2.72 5.31 -4.91
CA MET A 17 -2.56 6.36 -3.90
C MET A 17 -2.20 5.80 -2.52
N ASP A 18 -2.89 4.77 -2.04
CA ASP A 18 -2.63 4.21 -0.71
C ASP A 18 -1.28 3.47 -0.67
N ALA A 19 -0.98 2.67 -1.69
CA ALA A 19 0.33 2.04 -1.87
C ALA A 19 1.46 3.08 -1.96
N SER A 20 1.25 4.19 -2.67
CA SER A 20 2.24 5.26 -2.80
C SER A 20 2.48 5.98 -1.48
N ALA A 21 1.45 6.23 -0.67
CA ALA A 21 1.59 6.87 0.62
C ALA A 21 2.42 6.01 1.57
N VAL A 22 2.15 4.70 1.61
CA VAL A 22 2.96 3.75 2.37
C VAL A 22 4.40 3.66 1.83
N SER A 23 4.60 3.76 0.51
CA SER A 23 5.92 3.84 -0.11
C SER A 23 6.73 5.07 0.31
N ALA A 24 6.09 6.24 0.36
CA ALA A 24 6.72 7.45 0.88
C ALA A 24 7.09 7.28 2.36
N VAL A 25 6.23 6.67 3.17
CA VAL A 25 6.51 6.41 4.59
C VAL A 25 7.72 5.50 4.78
N ASN A 26 7.80 4.43 3.99
CA ASN A 26 8.97 3.55 4.01
C ASN A 26 10.24 4.30 3.57
N GLY A 27 10.13 5.26 2.65
CA GLY A 27 11.21 6.18 2.27
C GLY A 27 11.63 7.15 3.37
N PHE A 28 10.69 7.70 4.16
CA PHE A 28 11.01 8.54 5.33
C PHE A 28 11.79 7.74 6.39
N THR A 29 11.38 6.49 6.60
CA THR A 29 11.81 5.64 7.72
C THR A 29 13.16 4.96 7.46
N GLU A 30 13.39 4.50 6.23
CA GLU A 30 14.61 3.80 5.84
C GLU A 30 15.25 4.49 4.60
N PRO A 31 15.76 5.74 4.71
CA PRO A 31 16.29 6.48 3.56
C PRO A 31 17.52 5.81 2.91
N LYS A 32 18.23 4.95 3.65
CA LYS A 32 19.38 4.16 3.19
C LYS A 32 18.99 2.78 2.61
N MET A 33 17.70 2.53 2.34
CA MET A 33 17.23 1.26 1.77
C MET A 33 17.95 0.96 0.44
N LYS A 34 18.38 -0.30 0.26
CA LYS A 34 19.05 -0.76 -0.97
C LYS A 34 18.09 -0.67 -2.15
N LEU A 35 18.58 -0.27 -3.33
CA LEU A 35 17.78 -0.16 -4.55
C LEU A 35 17.00 -1.44 -4.89
N LEU A 36 17.61 -2.61 -4.66
CA LEU A 36 16.95 -3.90 -4.87
C LEU A 36 15.71 -4.08 -3.98
N LYS A 37 15.76 -3.62 -2.72
CA LYS A 37 14.65 -3.71 -1.77
C LYS A 37 13.54 -2.71 -2.13
N ILE A 38 13.91 -1.53 -2.63
CA ILE A 38 12.96 -0.53 -3.16
C ILE A 38 12.21 -1.08 -4.37
N LEU A 39 12.93 -1.65 -5.34
CA LEU A 39 12.33 -2.27 -6.53
C LEU A 39 11.45 -3.46 -6.15
N PHE A 40 11.89 -4.29 -5.19
CA PHE A 40 11.10 -5.41 -4.71
C PHE A 40 9.82 -4.96 -3.99
N MET A 41 9.90 -3.90 -3.19
CA MET A 41 8.73 -3.28 -2.55
C MET A 41 7.73 -2.78 -3.60
N ALA A 42 8.18 -1.99 -4.57
CA ALA A 42 7.32 -1.45 -5.61
C ALA A 42 6.73 -2.58 -6.48
N PHE A 43 7.50 -3.62 -6.74
CA PHE A 43 7.04 -4.82 -7.44
C PHE A 43 5.93 -5.53 -6.65
N LEU A 44 6.12 -5.74 -5.34
CA LEU A 44 5.07 -6.30 -4.49
C LEU A 44 3.80 -5.44 -4.54
N PHE A 45 3.92 -4.12 -4.41
CA PHE A 45 2.77 -3.23 -4.41
C PHE A 45 2.03 -3.25 -5.76
N GLY A 46 2.75 -3.15 -6.88
CA GLY A 46 2.16 -3.26 -8.21
C GLY A 46 1.49 -4.61 -8.44
N THR A 47 2.19 -5.70 -8.14
CA THR A 47 1.66 -7.05 -8.37
C THR A 47 0.40 -7.29 -7.55
N PHE A 48 0.36 -6.89 -6.28
CA PHE A 48 -0.87 -7.03 -5.48
C PHE A 48 -2.00 -6.14 -6.02
N GLN A 49 -1.71 -4.90 -6.45
CA GLN A 49 -2.72 -4.00 -7.03
C GLN A 49 -3.26 -4.49 -8.38
N GLY A 50 -2.47 -5.23 -9.16
CA GLY A 50 -2.92 -5.85 -10.42
C GLY A 50 -3.64 -7.18 -10.21
N VAL A 51 -3.18 -8.01 -9.25
CA VAL A 51 -3.78 -9.31 -8.96
C VAL A 51 -5.14 -9.18 -8.27
N MET A 52 -5.31 -8.20 -7.38
CA MET A 52 -6.57 -8.04 -6.64
C MET A 52 -7.79 -7.77 -7.53
N PRO A 53 -7.75 -6.89 -8.54
CA PRO A 53 -8.83 -6.75 -9.52
C PRO A 53 -9.14 -8.04 -10.27
N MET A 54 -8.13 -8.84 -10.62
CA MET A 54 -8.35 -10.14 -11.26
C MET A 54 -9.03 -11.15 -10.33
N ILE A 55 -8.66 -11.14 -9.04
CA ILE A 55 -9.35 -11.93 -8.02
C ILE A 55 -10.80 -11.45 -7.88
N GLY A 56 -11.05 -10.14 -7.83
CA GLY A 56 -12.39 -9.57 -7.75
C GLY A 56 -13.26 -9.95 -8.95
N TYR A 57 -12.69 -9.89 -10.15
CA TYR A 57 -13.33 -10.33 -11.40
C TYR A 57 -13.74 -11.81 -11.35
N ALA A 58 -12.85 -12.69 -10.88
CA ALA A 58 -13.10 -14.13 -10.84
C ALA A 58 -14.01 -14.57 -9.67
N ALA A 59 -13.90 -13.90 -8.51
CA ALA A 59 -14.55 -14.31 -7.28
C ALA A 59 -16.01 -13.85 -7.19
N GLY A 60 -16.38 -12.81 -7.94
CA GLY A 60 -17.73 -12.24 -7.94
C GLY A 60 -18.10 -11.55 -6.63
N THR A 61 -19.30 -10.97 -6.61
CA THR A 61 -19.76 -10.07 -5.53
C THR A 61 -19.74 -10.71 -4.14
N LEU A 62 -20.21 -11.95 -3.99
CA LEU A 62 -20.33 -12.61 -2.68
C LEU A 62 -18.98 -12.79 -1.96
N VAL A 63 -17.95 -13.20 -2.71
CA VAL A 63 -16.63 -13.44 -2.13
C VAL A 63 -15.95 -12.13 -1.77
N VAL A 64 -16.05 -11.12 -2.66
CA VAL A 64 -15.54 -9.78 -2.40
C VAL A 64 -16.11 -9.22 -1.10
N THR A 65 -17.44 -9.29 -0.90
CA THR A 65 -18.07 -8.79 0.33
C THR A 65 -17.60 -9.49 1.61
N LEU A 66 -17.34 -10.80 1.58
CA LEU A 66 -16.85 -11.52 2.76
C LEU A 66 -15.44 -11.06 3.17
N PHE A 67 -14.54 -10.89 2.20
CA PHE A 67 -13.17 -10.45 2.46
C PHE A 67 -13.10 -8.96 2.82
N SER A 68 -13.89 -8.10 2.17
CA SER A 68 -13.95 -6.66 2.46
C SER A 68 -14.31 -6.36 3.92
N ASN A 69 -14.97 -7.27 4.64
CA ASN A 69 -15.36 -7.05 6.04
C ASN A 69 -14.23 -7.24 7.06
N ILE A 70 -13.30 -8.16 6.79
CA ILE A 70 -12.28 -8.56 7.79
C ILE A 70 -11.00 -7.73 7.62
N ILE A 71 -10.62 -7.45 6.38
CA ILE A 71 -9.28 -6.94 6.10
C ILE A 71 -9.07 -5.48 6.55
N PRO A 72 -10.06 -4.57 6.52
CA PRO A 72 -9.91 -3.23 7.08
C PRO A 72 -9.55 -3.21 8.56
N PHE A 73 -10.09 -4.15 9.37
CA PHE A 73 -9.71 -4.29 10.78
C PHE A 73 -8.26 -4.76 10.93
N LEU A 74 -7.82 -5.72 10.11
CA LEU A 74 -6.43 -6.19 10.07
C LEU A 74 -5.47 -5.06 9.67
N ALA A 75 -5.82 -4.29 8.64
CA ALA A 75 -5.05 -3.13 8.18
C ALA A 75 -4.93 -2.09 9.29
N LEU A 76 -6.04 -1.73 9.94
CA LEU A 76 -6.05 -0.77 11.05
C LEU A 76 -5.14 -1.22 12.19
N ILE A 77 -5.30 -2.45 12.68
CA ILE A 77 -4.50 -3.00 13.79
C ILE A 77 -3.03 -3.00 13.43
N LEU A 78 -2.69 -3.48 12.24
CA LEU A 78 -1.30 -3.62 11.84
C LEU A 78 -0.63 -2.28 11.55
N LEU A 79 -1.26 -1.39 10.80
CA LEU A 79 -0.70 -0.07 10.51
C LEU A 79 -0.62 0.78 11.78
N SER A 80 -1.59 0.65 12.68
CA SER A 80 -1.54 1.33 13.98
C SER A 80 -0.42 0.78 14.86
N TYR A 81 -0.21 -0.54 14.86
CA TYR A 81 0.89 -1.17 15.60
C TYR A 81 2.25 -0.76 15.05
N LEU A 82 2.45 -0.82 13.74
CA LEU A 82 3.69 -0.38 13.08
C LEU A 82 3.94 1.10 13.26
N GLY A 83 2.92 1.93 13.03
CA GLY A 83 3.04 3.37 13.19
C GLY A 83 3.28 3.77 14.64
N GLY A 84 2.60 3.13 15.59
CA GLY A 84 2.82 3.32 17.02
C GLY A 84 4.23 2.91 17.45
N LYS A 85 4.74 1.78 16.95
CA LYS A 85 6.11 1.36 17.18
C LYS A 85 7.12 2.38 16.64
N MET A 86 6.92 2.88 15.42
CA MET A 86 7.80 3.89 14.82
C MET A 86 7.78 5.23 15.60
N ILE A 87 6.63 5.62 16.14
CA ILE A 87 6.54 6.80 17.01
C ILE A 87 7.28 6.55 18.32
N TYR A 88 7.11 5.36 18.92
CA TYR A 88 7.81 4.99 20.15
C TYR A 88 9.33 5.00 19.95
N ASP A 89 9.83 4.36 18.89
CA ASP A 89 11.25 4.30 18.53
C ASP A 89 11.80 5.72 18.25
N GLY A 90 11.03 6.56 17.54
CA GLY A 90 11.43 7.93 17.24
C GLY A 90 11.42 8.91 18.43
N ILE A 91 10.63 8.65 19.47
CA ILE A 91 10.61 9.47 20.71
C ILE A 91 11.70 9.01 21.69
N LYS A 92 11.96 7.71 21.77
CA LYS A 92 12.92 7.15 22.75
C LYS A 92 14.36 7.58 22.47
N GLY A 93 14.67 8.01 21.25
CA GLY A 93 16.02 8.44 20.85
C GLY A 93 16.99 7.25 20.83
N GLU A 94 18.09 7.35 20.09
CA GLU A 94 19.12 6.30 19.93
C GLU A 94 19.95 6.03 21.22
N ASP A 95 19.37 6.09 22.42
CA ASP A 95 20.11 5.98 23.69
C ASP A 95 20.10 4.58 24.34
N GLU A 96 19.65 3.53 23.65
CA GLU A 96 19.87 2.15 24.12
C GLU A 96 20.43 1.25 23.01
N GLU A 97 21.75 1.06 23.05
CA GLU A 97 22.40 -0.18 22.64
C GLU A 97 21.67 -1.37 23.28
N ASN A 98 21.41 -2.40 22.46
CA ASN A 98 20.72 -3.67 22.76
C ASN A 98 19.21 -3.68 22.47
N GLU A 99 18.86 -3.86 21.20
CA GLU A 99 18.22 -5.10 20.76
C GLU A 99 18.19 -5.16 19.23
N GLU A 100 18.58 -6.32 18.69
CA GLU A 100 18.52 -6.66 17.27
C GLU A 100 17.06 -6.80 16.77
N ILE A 101 16.24 -5.77 16.94
CA ILE A 101 14.92 -5.69 16.32
C ILE A 101 15.02 -4.75 15.11
N THR A 102 15.68 -5.27 14.07
CA THR A 102 15.46 -4.91 12.65
C THR A 102 14.98 -3.47 12.42
N SER A 103 15.91 -2.53 12.44
CA SER A 103 15.74 -1.09 12.17
C SER A 103 15.37 -0.77 10.70
N GLY A 104 14.68 -1.69 10.02
CA GLY A 104 14.27 -1.53 8.64
C GLY A 104 12.92 -2.17 8.39
N VAL A 105 12.26 -1.73 7.32
CA VAL A 105 10.98 -2.29 6.89
C VAL A 105 11.21 -3.75 6.50
N THR A 106 10.76 -4.68 7.35
CA THR A 106 10.96 -6.12 7.12
C THR A 106 10.12 -6.59 5.92
N MET A 107 10.56 -7.64 5.23
CA MET A 107 9.80 -8.21 4.10
C MET A 107 8.36 -8.62 4.49
N LYS A 108 8.17 -9.09 5.73
CA LYS A 108 6.84 -9.37 6.29
C LYS A 108 5.97 -8.12 6.35
N THR A 109 6.55 -6.98 6.76
CA THR A 109 5.87 -5.69 6.81
C THR A 109 5.47 -5.23 5.41
N LEU A 110 6.38 -5.33 4.42
CA LEU A 110 6.09 -4.98 3.04
C LEU A 110 4.96 -5.82 2.45
N LEU A 111 4.98 -7.14 2.65
CA LEU A 111 3.91 -8.02 2.19
C LEU A 111 2.57 -7.66 2.81
N LEU A 112 2.55 -7.39 4.11
CA LEU A 112 1.31 -7.10 4.79
C LEU A 112 0.78 -5.70 4.42
N GLN A 113 1.66 -4.71 4.26
CA GLN A 113 1.31 -3.42 3.67
C GLN A 113 0.72 -3.58 2.26
N ALA A 114 1.35 -4.37 1.39
CA ALA A 114 0.88 -4.61 0.02
C ALA A 114 -0.52 -5.21 0.01
N VAL A 115 -0.77 -6.23 0.83
CA VAL A 115 -2.10 -6.82 0.98
C VAL A 115 -3.09 -5.77 1.51
N ALA A 116 -2.73 -5.05 2.57
CA ALA A 116 -3.59 -4.06 3.22
C ALA A 116 -3.96 -2.88 2.32
N THR A 117 -3.08 -2.46 1.42
CA THR A 117 -3.35 -1.35 0.48
C THR A 117 -4.02 -1.78 -0.80
N SER A 118 -4.08 -3.09 -1.13
CA SER A 118 -4.63 -3.56 -2.41
C SER A 118 -6.09 -4.06 -2.32
N ILE A 119 -6.69 -4.01 -1.15
CA ILE A 119 -8.08 -4.46 -0.95
C ILE A 119 -9.09 -3.51 -1.58
N ASP A 120 -8.74 -2.23 -1.70
CA ASP A 120 -9.50 -1.25 -2.47
C ASP A 120 -9.67 -1.71 -3.94
N ALA A 121 -8.61 -2.27 -4.53
CA ALA A 121 -8.57 -2.78 -5.89
C ALA A 121 -9.40 -4.04 -6.10
N LEU A 122 -9.71 -4.79 -5.04
CA LEU A 122 -10.56 -5.99 -5.13
C LEU A 122 -11.96 -5.62 -5.66
N SER A 123 -12.52 -4.51 -5.19
CA SER A 123 -13.86 -4.07 -5.60
C SER A 123 -13.88 -3.54 -7.03
N ILE A 124 -12.77 -2.99 -7.52
CA ILE A 124 -12.60 -2.59 -8.93
C ILE A 124 -12.69 -3.79 -9.87
N GLY A 125 -12.31 -4.98 -9.42
CA GLY A 125 -12.50 -6.22 -10.19
C GLY A 125 -13.96 -6.50 -10.58
N LEU A 126 -14.93 -6.01 -9.80
CA LEU A 126 -16.36 -6.13 -10.12
C LEU A 126 -16.77 -5.24 -11.30
N LEU A 127 -16.06 -4.11 -11.51
CA LEU A 127 -16.31 -3.23 -12.67
C LEU A 127 -15.91 -3.92 -13.98
N PHE A 128 -14.98 -4.88 -13.92
CA PHE A 128 -14.56 -5.66 -15.08
C PHE A 128 -15.51 -6.84 -15.38
N SER A 129 -16.57 -7.05 -14.60
CA SER A 129 -17.43 -8.24 -14.73
C SER A 129 -18.12 -8.39 -16.10
N GLU A 130 -18.29 -7.29 -16.83
CA GLU A 130 -18.83 -7.29 -18.20
C GLU A 130 -17.73 -7.38 -19.29
N ASP A 131 -16.46 -7.24 -18.90
CA ASP A 131 -15.31 -7.32 -19.80
C ASP A 131 -14.87 -8.76 -20.08
N THR A 132 -14.20 -8.95 -21.22
CA THR A 132 -13.57 -10.23 -21.53
C THR A 132 -12.34 -10.46 -20.64
N VAL A 133 -11.98 -11.73 -20.40
CA VAL A 133 -10.80 -12.11 -19.60
C VAL A 133 -9.52 -11.41 -20.10
N VAL A 134 -9.37 -11.27 -21.43
CA VAL A 134 -8.21 -10.60 -22.04
C VAL A 134 -8.20 -9.11 -21.72
N GLU A 135 -9.37 -8.45 -21.78
CA GLU A 135 -9.50 -7.03 -21.43
C GLU A 135 -9.19 -6.80 -19.95
N ALA A 136 -9.70 -7.64 -19.04
CA ALA A 136 -9.41 -7.56 -17.61
C ALA A 136 -7.91 -7.77 -17.29
N ILE A 137 -7.23 -8.69 -17.98
CA ILE A 137 -5.77 -8.90 -17.85
C ILE A 137 -4.99 -7.67 -18.32
N ILE A 138 -5.39 -7.04 -19.43
CA ILE A 138 -4.71 -5.84 -19.93
C ILE A 138 -4.93 -4.68 -18.94
N GLN A 139 -6.15 -4.51 -18.44
CA GLN A 139 -6.47 -3.44 -17.50
C GLN A 139 -5.72 -3.59 -16.17
N SER A 140 -5.73 -4.78 -15.59
CA SER A 140 -4.96 -5.09 -14.37
C SER A 140 -3.44 -4.93 -14.58
N GLY A 141 -2.92 -5.32 -15.75
CA GLY A 141 -1.51 -5.13 -16.08
C GLY A 141 -1.10 -3.65 -16.17
N ILE A 142 -1.99 -2.79 -16.67
CA ILE A 142 -1.78 -1.33 -16.67
C ILE A 142 -1.76 -0.81 -15.23
N ILE A 143 -2.70 -1.23 -14.38
CA ILE A 143 -2.76 -0.84 -12.96
C ILE A 143 -1.48 -1.25 -12.22
N ASP A 144 -0.98 -2.47 -12.45
CA ASP A 144 0.29 -2.97 -11.89
C ASP A 144 1.46 -2.04 -12.26
N ILE A 145 1.65 -1.79 -13.57
CA ILE A 145 2.74 -0.93 -14.06
C ILE A 145 2.64 0.49 -13.51
N VAL A 146 1.45 1.08 -13.50
CA VAL A 146 1.22 2.43 -12.97
C VAL A 146 1.57 2.47 -11.49
N THR A 147 1.10 1.49 -10.71
CA THR A 147 1.36 1.40 -9.27
C THR A 147 2.84 1.20 -8.97
N PHE A 148 3.52 0.36 -9.77
CA PHE A 148 4.96 0.15 -9.66
C PHE A 148 5.74 1.46 -9.84
N VAL A 149 5.48 2.18 -10.94
CA VAL A 149 6.17 3.44 -11.26
C VAL A 149 5.92 4.51 -10.19
N ILE A 150 4.66 4.66 -9.77
CA ILE A 150 4.29 5.63 -8.73
C ILE A 150 4.91 5.25 -7.39
N SER A 151 4.93 3.96 -7.02
CA SER A 151 5.51 3.49 -5.76
C SER A 151 7.01 3.74 -5.69
N VAL A 152 7.75 3.51 -6.78
CA VAL A 152 9.18 3.85 -6.87
C VAL A 152 9.38 5.36 -6.72
N GLY A 153 8.63 6.17 -7.47
CA GLY A 153 8.72 7.62 -7.40
C GLY A 153 8.42 8.15 -6.00
N SER A 154 7.34 7.67 -5.40
CA SER A 154 6.91 8.03 -4.05
C SER A 154 7.95 7.66 -2.99
N PHE A 155 8.61 6.51 -3.13
CA PHE A 155 9.72 6.13 -2.25
C PHE A 155 10.85 7.17 -2.30
N PHE A 156 11.27 7.60 -3.49
CA PHE A 156 12.35 8.58 -3.64
C PHE A 156 11.98 9.96 -3.11
N VAL A 157 10.74 10.38 -3.31
CA VAL A 157 10.19 11.60 -2.68
C VAL A 157 10.25 11.44 -1.15
N GLY A 158 9.77 10.32 -0.63
CA GLY A 158 9.86 9.97 0.78
C GLY A 158 11.29 10.03 1.32
N LYS A 159 12.23 9.38 0.63
CA LYS A 159 13.65 9.38 0.98
C LYS A 159 14.24 10.79 1.05
N TYR A 160 13.94 11.64 0.06
CA TYR A 160 14.45 13.01 0.02
C TYR A 160 14.00 13.83 1.23
N PHE A 161 12.72 13.75 1.57
CA PHE A 161 12.18 14.39 2.76
C PHE A 161 12.65 13.73 4.07
N GLY A 162 12.82 12.41 4.10
CA GLY A 162 13.35 11.68 5.25
C GLY A 162 14.76 12.14 5.63
N THR A 163 15.61 12.40 4.64
CA THR A 163 16.94 12.99 4.88
C THR A 163 16.88 14.43 5.40
N PHE A 164 15.79 15.16 5.19
CA PHE A 164 15.59 16.51 5.70
C PHE A 164 15.04 16.52 7.14
N LEU A 165 14.24 15.52 7.51
CA LEU A 165 13.54 15.41 8.79
C LEU A 165 14.36 14.76 9.92
N ASN A 166 15.55 14.19 9.62
CA ASN A 166 16.44 13.48 10.56
C ASN A 166 15.64 12.65 11.59
N ASP A 167 15.77 12.96 12.88
CA ASP A 167 15.23 12.20 14.01
C ASP A 167 13.70 12.20 14.06
N LYS A 168 13.05 13.15 13.36
CA LYS A 168 11.58 13.25 13.33
C LYS A 168 10.94 12.42 12.22
N ALA A 169 11.73 11.88 11.29
CA ALA A 169 11.22 11.13 10.14
C ALA A 169 10.44 9.87 10.56
N GLN A 170 10.89 9.17 11.60
CA GLN A 170 10.21 7.99 12.13
C GLN A 170 8.86 8.33 12.76
N ILE A 171 8.79 9.40 13.57
CA ILE A 171 7.55 9.87 14.19
C ILE A 171 6.54 10.26 13.10
N PHE A 172 6.99 11.03 12.10
CA PHE A 172 6.12 11.48 11.02
C PHE A 172 5.61 10.32 10.16
N GLY A 173 6.49 9.38 9.81
CA GLY A 173 6.11 8.16 9.11
C GLY A 173 5.08 7.33 9.90
N GLY A 174 5.27 7.21 11.21
CA GLY A 174 4.35 6.47 12.07
C GLY A 174 2.97 7.13 12.18
N ILE A 175 2.91 8.47 12.26
CA ILE A 175 1.65 9.23 12.21
C ILE A 175 0.92 8.97 10.89
N ILE A 176 1.62 9.04 9.75
CA ILE A 176 1.01 8.78 8.45
C ILE A 176 0.48 7.34 8.35
N LEU A 177 1.23 6.34 8.83
CA LEU A 177 0.76 4.94 8.86
C LEU A 177 -0.54 4.79 9.65
N ILE A 178 -0.62 5.37 10.85
CA ILE A 178 -1.85 5.35 11.66
C ILE A 178 -3.00 6.01 10.90
N LEU A 179 -2.75 7.17 10.27
CA LEU A 179 -3.76 7.88 9.49
C LEU A 179 -4.24 7.07 8.28
N ILE A 180 -3.36 6.37 7.57
CA ILE A 180 -3.74 5.48 6.46
C ILE A 180 -4.59 4.32 6.98
N GLY A 181 -4.19 3.69 8.10
CA GLY A 181 -4.98 2.62 8.73
C GLY A 181 -6.37 3.09 9.14
N LEU A 182 -6.48 4.27 9.75
CA LEU A 182 -7.75 4.91 10.10
C LEU A 182 -8.58 5.26 8.87
N LYS A 183 -7.96 5.75 7.79
CA LYS A 183 -8.63 6.05 6.53
C LYS A 183 -9.28 4.80 5.94
N ILE A 184 -8.52 3.70 5.80
CA ILE A 184 -9.02 2.42 5.28
C ILE A 184 -10.21 1.93 6.11
N PHE A 185 -10.11 2.03 7.44
CA PHE A 185 -11.18 1.64 8.34
C PHE A 185 -12.44 2.52 8.23
N TYR A 186 -12.26 3.84 8.12
CA TYR A 186 -13.37 4.78 7.95
C TYR A 186 -14.09 4.58 6.62
N GLU A 187 -13.35 4.33 5.54
CA GLU A 187 -13.90 4.04 4.23
C GLU A 187 -14.71 2.74 4.22
N TYR A 188 -14.24 1.73 4.96
CA TYR A 188 -15.02 0.52 5.22
C TYR A 188 -16.31 0.80 5.99
N LEU A 189 -16.27 1.56 7.08
CA LEU A 189 -17.48 1.90 7.85
C LEU A 189 -18.52 2.63 6.99
N ARG A 190 -18.06 3.54 6.12
CA ARG A 190 -18.93 4.25 5.16
C ARG A 190 -19.55 3.33 4.11
N SER A 191 -18.88 2.24 3.74
CA SER A 191 -19.40 1.27 2.77
C SER A 191 -20.56 0.42 3.34
N ILE A 192 -20.66 0.29 4.67
CA ILE A 192 -21.69 -0.50 5.35
C ILE A 192 -22.97 0.30 5.67
N VAL A 193 -22.86 1.61 5.85
CA VAL A 193 -23.95 2.52 6.25
C VAL A 193 -24.61 3.17 5.04
#